data_AF-A0AA42NU92-F1
#
_entry.id   AF-A0AA42NU92-F1
#
_cell.length_a   1.000
_cell.length_b   1.000
_cell.length_c   1.000
_cell.angle_alpha   90.00
_cell.angle_beta   90.00
_cell.angle_gamma   90.00
#
_symmetry.space_group_name_H-M   'P 1'
#
loop_
_entity.id
_entity.type
_entity.pdbx_description
1 polymer ?
#
loop_
_entity_poly.entity_id
_entity_poly.type
_entity_poly.pdbx_seq_one_letter_code
_entity_poly.pdbx_strand_id
1 'polypeptide(L)' 'MKYIIFILIGLLSSQSYAKKCADFGTQKEAQAWYEQRKKSGRTGWKSLDRDGDGKACDCLPGGSGKNCPKKK' A
#
# COMPACT_ATOMS: atom_id res chain seq x y z
N MET A 1 -21.06 36.69 -13.28
CA MET A 1 -19.83 36.07 -13.85
C MET A 1 -18.69 35.97 -12.81
N LYS A 2 -18.91 35.39 -11.62
CA LYS A 2 -17.86 35.34 -10.57
C LYS A 2 -17.82 34.03 -9.75
N TYR A 3 -18.63 33.04 -10.12
CA TYR A 3 -18.71 31.77 -9.40
C TYR A 3 -18.52 30.53 -10.28
N ILE A 4 -18.09 30.70 -11.55
CA ILE A 4 -17.91 29.58 -12.49
C ILE A 4 -16.55 28.86 -12.29
N ILE A 5 -15.65 29.38 -11.45
CA ILE A 5 -14.30 28.81 -11.27
C ILE A 5 -14.22 27.76 -10.12
N PHE A 6 -15.29 27.54 -9.34
CA PHE A 6 -15.22 26.65 -8.16
C PHE A 6 -15.73 25.21 -8.35
N ILE A 7 -16.24 24.82 -9.53
CA ILE A 7 -16.92 23.51 -9.71
C ILE A 7 -16.05 22.45 -10.41
N LEU A 8 -14.88 22.81 -10.95
CA LEU A 8 -14.07 21.90 -11.80
C LEU A 8 -12.94 21.13 -11.10
N ILE A 9 -12.79 21.25 -9.76
CA ILE A 9 -11.70 20.58 -9.01
C ILE A 9 -12.24 19.47 -8.08
N GLY A 10 -13.50 19.06 -8.28
CA GLY A 10 -14.05 17.87 -7.63
C GLY A 10 -13.84 16.64 -8.51
N LEU A 11 -13.33 15.54 -7.93
CA LEU A 11 -13.39 14.17 -8.47
C LEU A 11 -12.25 13.71 -9.39
N LEU A 12 -11.00 13.84 -8.93
CA LEU A 12 -10.02 12.77 -9.17
C LEU A 12 -9.89 11.91 -7.91
N SER A 13 -10.99 11.26 -7.55
CA SER A 13 -11.03 10.24 -6.51
C SER A 13 -10.23 9.03 -7.00
N SER A 14 -8.90 9.10 -6.88
CA SER A 14 -8.03 7.95 -7.07
C SER A 14 -8.43 6.91 -6.04
N GLN A 15 -9.26 5.94 -6.41
CA GLN A 15 -9.61 4.81 -5.57
C GLN A 15 -8.35 4.00 -5.30
N SER A 16 -7.60 4.40 -4.28
CA SER A 16 -6.39 3.74 -3.84
C SER A 16 -6.79 2.50 -3.06
N TYR A 17 -7.22 1.43 -3.76
CA TYR A 17 -7.43 0.13 -3.13
C TYR A 17 -6.12 -0.25 -2.39
N ALA A 18 -6.26 -0.71 -1.15
CA ALA A 18 -5.13 -1.17 -0.37
C ALA A 18 -4.67 -2.51 -0.96
N LYS A 19 -3.45 -2.56 -1.49
CA LYS A 19 -2.84 -3.82 -1.92
C LYS A 19 -2.67 -4.75 -0.71
N LYS A 20 -2.76 -6.04 -0.94
CA LYS A 20 -2.53 -7.11 0.03
C LYS A 20 -1.27 -7.88 -0.37
N CYS A 21 -0.68 -8.63 0.57
CA CYS A 21 0.49 -9.46 0.26
C CYS A 21 0.24 -10.50 -0.85
N ALA A 22 -1.02 -10.96 -1.02
CA ALA A 22 -1.41 -11.86 -2.10
C ALA A 22 -1.31 -11.21 -3.51
N ASP A 23 -1.19 -9.88 -3.60
CA ASP A 23 -1.04 -9.17 -4.87
C ASP A 23 0.41 -9.13 -5.38
N PHE A 24 1.37 -9.68 -4.62
CA PHE A 24 2.80 -9.63 -4.94
C PHE A 24 3.39 -11.04 -5.05
N GLY A 25 4.33 -11.23 -5.97
CA GLY A 25 5.03 -12.50 -6.14
C GLY A 25 6.17 -12.68 -5.15
N THR A 26 6.83 -11.58 -4.75
CA THR A 26 8.01 -11.61 -3.87
C THR A 26 7.96 -10.51 -2.80
N GLN A 27 8.72 -10.72 -1.71
CA GLN A 27 8.85 -9.71 -0.65
C GLN A 27 9.46 -8.41 -1.19
N LYS A 28 10.43 -8.51 -2.10
CA LYS A 28 11.11 -7.35 -2.71
C LYS A 28 10.14 -6.43 -3.45
N GLU A 29 9.20 -6.99 -4.22
CA GLU A 29 8.18 -6.22 -4.93
C GLU A 29 7.22 -5.54 -3.95
N ALA A 30 6.78 -6.27 -2.93
CA ALA A 30 5.92 -5.72 -1.88
C ALA A 30 6.60 -4.57 -1.12
N GLN A 31 7.90 -4.73 -0.80
CA GLN A 31 8.69 -3.72 -0.12
C GLN A 31 8.85 -2.44 -0.96
N ALA A 32 9.18 -2.58 -2.25
CA ALA A 32 9.31 -1.42 -3.13
C ALA A 32 8.00 -0.62 -3.22
N TRP A 33 6.86 -1.31 -3.28
CA TRP A 33 5.55 -0.65 -3.28
C TRP A 33 5.23 0.01 -1.94
N TYR A 34 5.53 -0.66 -0.82
CA TYR A 34 5.38 -0.12 0.54
C TYR A 34 6.14 1.20 0.67
N GLU A 35 7.42 1.22 0.29
CA GLU A 35 8.29 2.40 0.42
C GLU A 35 7.83 3.54 -0.48
N GLN A 36 7.50 3.24 -1.75
CA GLN A 36 7.00 4.24 -2.69
C GLN A 36 5.73 4.91 -2.15
N ARG A 37 4.78 4.11 -1.64
CA ARG A 37 3.50 4.63 -1.16
C ARG A 37 3.64 5.38 0.17
N LYS A 38 4.47 4.88 1.08
CA LYS A 38 4.83 5.56 2.34
C LYS A 38 5.48 6.90 2.07
N LYS A 39 6.46 6.97 1.17
CA LYS A 39 7.12 8.21 0.74
C LYS A 39 6.16 9.20 0.09
N SER A 40 5.16 8.70 -0.64
CA SER A 40 4.13 9.53 -1.27
C SER A 40 3.07 10.07 -0.30
N GLY A 41 3.14 9.72 0.99
CA GLY A 41 2.13 10.11 2.00
C GLY A 41 0.76 9.46 1.77
N ARG A 42 0.66 8.46 0.90
CA ARG A 42 -0.60 7.77 0.60
C ARG A 42 -0.90 6.75 1.70
N THR A 43 -2.17 6.44 1.92
CA THR A 43 -2.60 5.43 2.92
C THR A 43 -2.43 4.01 2.37
N GLY A 44 -2.78 2.97 3.14
CA GLY A 44 -2.87 1.57 2.67
C GLY A 44 -1.55 0.76 2.64
N TRP A 45 -0.38 1.39 2.77
CA TRP A 45 0.90 0.66 2.90
C TRP A 45 1.02 -0.11 4.21
N LYS A 46 0.46 0.41 5.31
CA LYS A 46 0.47 -0.25 6.63
C LYS A 46 -0.14 -1.66 6.63
N SER A 47 -1.04 -1.94 5.70
CA SER A 47 -1.67 -3.27 5.61
C SER A 47 -0.71 -4.38 5.16
N LEU A 48 0.42 -4.01 4.54
CA LEU A 48 1.45 -4.94 4.09
C LEU A 48 2.46 -5.30 5.19
N ASP A 49 2.57 -4.47 6.22
CA ASP A 49 3.53 -4.54 7.33
C ASP A 49 2.73 -4.53 8.64
N ARG A 50 2.18 -5.70 8.98
CA ARG A 50 1.16 -5.83 10.03
C ARG A 50 1.75 -5.77 11.44
N ASP A 51 3.00 -6.18 11.60
CA ASP A 51 3.79 -6.12 12.82
C ASP A 51 4.52 -4.79 12.97
N GLY A 52 4.65 -4.00 11.90
CA GLY A 52 5.12 -2.63 11.95
C GLY A 52 6.64 -2.53 12.10
N ASP A 53 7.37 -3.57 11.69
CA ASP A 53 8.84 -3.61 11.75
C ASP A 53 9.50 -2.93 10.54
N GLY A 54 8.69 -2.43 9.60
CA GLY A 54 9.15 -1.79 8.38
C GLY A 54 9.33 -2.74 7.20
N LYS A 55 9.02 -4.03 7.36
CA LYS A 55 9.17 -5.06 6.33
C LYS A 55 7.80 -5.52 5.83
N ALA A 56 7.50 -5.16 4.59
CA ALA A 56 6.25 -5.52 3.96
C ALA A 56 6.25 -6.99 3.53
N CYS A 57 5.19 -7.72 3.87
CA CYS A 57 4.89 -9.05 3.37
C CYS A 57 6.04 -10.05 3.53
N ASP A 58 6.60 -10.11 4.73
CA ASP A 58 7.78 -10.91 5.06
C ASP A 58 7.65 -12.42 4.79
N CYS A 59 6.44 -12.90 4.49
CA CYS A 59 6.12 -14.29 4.23
C CYS A 59 6.13 -14.65 2.75
N LEU A 60 6.32 -13.67 1.88
CA LEU A 60 6.56 -13.91 0.47
C LEU A 60 7.99 -14.41 0.24
N PRO A 61 8.25 -15.09 -0.89
CA PRO A 61 9.60 -15.47 -1.27
C PRO A 61 10.59 -14.31 -1.16
N GLY A 62 11.73 -14.56 -0.49
CA GLY A 62 12.77 -13.56 -0.23
C GLY A 62 12.61 -12.76 1.07
N GLY A 63 11.51 -12.96 1.82
CA GLY A 63 11.29 -12.33 3.12
C GLY A 63 11.79 -13.14 4.32
N SER A 64 11.58 -12.61 5.53
CA SER A 64 12.06 -13.23 6.77
C SER A 64 11.20 -14.38 7.30
N GLY A 65 9.97 -14.54 6.80
CA GLY A 65 9.00 -15.54 7.25
C GLY A 65 8.38 -15.28 8.63
N LYS A 66 8.58 -14.09 9.21
CA LYS A 66 8.05 -13.74 10.53
C LYS A 66 6.61 -13.23 10.44
N ASN A 67 5.84 -13.46 11.51
CA ASN A 67 4.48 -12.93 11.70
C ASN A 67 3.50 -13.17 10.54
N CYS A 68 3.63 -14.33 9.87
CA CYS A 68 2.80 -14.65 8.73
C CYS A 68 1.32 -14.83 9.10
N PRO A 69 0.39 -14.17 8.39
CA PRO A 69 -1.00 -14.55 8.49
C PRO A 69 -1.12 -16.03 8.12
N LYS A 70 -1.59 -16.85 9.06
CA LYS A 70 -2.00 -18.22 8.74
C LYS A 70 -3.04 -18.15 7.63
N LYS A 71 -2.83 -18.86 6.53
CA LYS A 71 -3.91 -19.11 5.57
C LYS A 71 -5.06 -19.74 6.35
N LYS A 72 -6.22 -19.10 6.36
CA LYS A 72 -7.46 -19.71 6.84
C LYS A 72 -7.91 -20.77 5.85
#